data_AF-A0A151WSE9-F1
#
_entry.id   AF-A0A151WSE9-F1
#
_cell.length_a   1.000
_cell.length_b   1.000
_cell.length_c   1.000
_cell.angle_alpha   90.00
_cell.angle_beta   90.00
_cell.angle_gamma   90.00
#
_symmetry.space_group_name_H-M   'P 1'
#
loop_
_entity.id
_entity.type
_entity.pdbx_description
1 polymer ?
#
loop_
_entity_poly.entity_id
_entity_poly.type
_entity_poly.pdbx_seq_one_letter_code
_entity_poly.pdbx_strand_id
1 'polypeptide(L)'
;KHMWCAVPECTNERLNLEPKDPEYAYQNCRLCHLHFEEKWYKINKMRTRLHPDAIPTIFFGPDYGKSTSNDTKQDMKSSEDSPRKKKLHLKIVKLKAQNKTLCETIRRLRLKEKKNIQAKKETNEQKTLQKLGRKLLP
;
A
#
# COMPACT_ATOMS: atom_id res chain seq x y z
N LYS A 1 -15.66 -16.21 -8.15
CA LYS A 1 -14.21 -15.96 -7.95
C LYS A 1 -14.01 -14.45 -7.87
N HIS A 2 -13.71 -13.90 -6.69
CA HIS A 2 -13.32 -12.49 -6.57
C HIS A 2 -11.94 -12.32 -7.20
N MET A 3 -11.85 -11.47 -8.21
CA MET A 3 -10.70 -11.33 -9.10
C MET A 3 -9.93 -10.07 -8.71
N TRP A 4 -8.68 -10.22 -8.30
CA TRP A 4 -7.87 -9.13 -7.77
C TRP A 4 -7.14 -8.42 -8.92
N CYS A 5 -7.30 -7.09 -9.00
CA CYS A 5 -6.54 -6.24 -9.91
C CYS A 5 -5.09 -6.19 -9.44
N ALA A 6 -4.11 -6.19 -10.35
CA ALA A 6 -2.70 -6.08 -9.98
C ALA A 6 -2.18 -4.63 -10.00
N VAL A 7 -3.02 -3.68 -10.40
CA VAL A 7 -2.68 -2.25 -10.37
C VAL A 7 -2.68 -1.78 -8.91
N PRO A 8 -1.58 -1.20 -8.40
CA PRO A 8 -1.43 -0.84 -6.99
C PRO A 8 -2.57 0.03 -6.45
N GLU A 9 -3.13 0.91 -7.28
CA GLU A 9 -4.22 1.81 -6.89
C GLU A 9 -5.60 1.14 -6.84
N CYS A 10 -5.78 0.01 -7.52
CA CYS A 10 -6.99 -0.82 -7.42
C CYS A 10 -6.89 -1.88 -6.30
N THR A 11 -5.69 -2.13 -5.78
CA THR A 11 -5.48 -2.94 -4.57
C THR A 11 -5.43 -2.02 -3.36
N ASN A 12 -6.45 -2.04 -2.49
CA ASN A 12 -6.49 -1.26 -1.25
C ASN A 12 -5.15 -1.30 -0.48
N GLU A 13 -4.30 -0.29 -0.67
CA GLU A 13 -3.05 -0.03 0.07
C GLU A 13 -1.92 -1.07 -0.08
N ARG A 14 -1.70 -1.62 -1.28
CA ARG A 14 -0.50 -2.45 -1.56
C ARG A 14 0.63 -1.64 -2.22
N LEU A 15 1.21 -0.71 -1.46
CA LEU A 15 2.35 0.14 -1.89
C LEU A 15 3.72 -0.59 -1.95
N ASN A 16 3.75 -1.91 -1.72
CA ASN A 16 4.99 -2.67 -1.56
C ASN A 16 5.34 -3.55 -2.77
N LEU A 17 4.79 -3.28 -3.96
CA LEU A 17 5.12 -4.07 -5.15
C LEU A 17 6.33 -3.43 -5.83
N GLU A 18 7.47 -4.13 -5.79
CA GLU A 18 8.61 -3.77 -6.63
C GLU A 18 8.17 -3.74 -8.10
N PRO A 19 8.71 -2.81 -8.92
CA PRO A 19 8.45 -2.81 -10.35
C PRO A 19 8.88 -4.16 -10.94
N LYS A 20 7.91 -4.91 -11.44
CA LYS A 20 8.15 -6.23 -12.05
C LYS A 20 8.28 -6.09 -13.57
N ASP A 21 8.92 -7.08 -14.18
CA ASP A 21 9.11 -7.12 -15.62
C ASP A 21 7.79 -7.08 -16.42
N PRO A 22 7.81 -6.52 -17.65
CA PRO A 22 6.65 -6.48 -18.54
C PRO A 22 6.02 -7.87 -18.78
N GLU A 23 6.86 -8.90 -18.90
CA GLU A 23 6.44 -10.30 -19.08
C GLU A 23 5.63 -10.81 -17.87
N TYR A 24 6.07 -10.44 -16.66
CA TYR A 24 5.34 -10.78 -15.44
C TYR A 24 3.97 -10.09 -15.43
N ALA A 25 3.91 -8.82 -15.84
CA ALA A 25 2.67 -8.07 -15.90
C ALA A 25 1.70 -8.64 -16.93
N TYR A 26 2.17 -9.01 -18.13
CA TYR A 26 1.34 -9.64 -19.15
C TYR A 26 0.66 -10.93 -18.65
N GLN A 27 1.39 -11.75 -17.89
CA GLN A 27 0.89 -13.03 -17.41
C GLN A 27 0.03 -12.93 -16.13
N ASN A 28 0.33 -11.96 -15.25
CA ASN A 28 -0.21 -11.93 -13.88
C ASN A 28 -1.08 -10.71 -13.59
N CYS A 29 -0.97 -9.63 -14.37
CA CYS A 29 -1.78 -8.44 -14.17
C CYS A 29 -3.11 -8.60 -14.91
N ARG A 30 -4.20 -8.42 -14.16
CA ARG A 30 -5.54 -8.26 -14.73
C ARG A 30 -6.02 -6.86 -14.40
N LEU A 31 -6.61 -6.19 -15.39
CA LEU A 31 -7.23 -4.89 -15.22
C LEU A 31 -8.68 -5.06 -14.78
N CYS A 32 -9.11 -4.29 -13.79
CA CYS A 32 -10.51 -4.20 -13.42
C CYS A 32 -11.27 -3.26 -14.37
N HIS A 33 -12.60 -3.20 -14.20
CA HIS A 33 -13.48 -2.37 -15.01
C HIS A 33 -13.18 -0.85 -14.90
N LEU A 34 -12.48 -0.40 -13.86
CA LEU A 34 -12.18 1.02 -13.68
C LEU A 34 -11.14 1.56 -14.67
N HIS A 35 -10.42 0.68 -15.37
CA HIS A 35 -9.40 1.08 -16.35
C HIS A 35 -9.93 1.32 -17.76
N PHE A 36 -11.22 1.06 -17.99
CA PHE A 36 -11.85 1.17 -19.29
C PHE A 36 -12.98 2.19 -19.24
N GLU A 37 -13.05 3.03 -20.26
CA GLU A 37 -14.16 3.97 -20.46
C GLU A 37 -15.50 3.24 -20.65
N GLU A 38 -16.59 3.91 -20.25
CA GLU A 38 -17.94 3.36 -20.30
C GLU A 38 -18.38 2.95 -21.72
N LYS A 39 -17.88 3.64 -22.76
CA LYS A 39 -18.14 3.34 -24.17
C LYS A 39 -17.74 1.92 -24.58
N TRP A 40 -16.81 1.30 -23.85
CA TRP A 40 -16.34 -0.06 -24.13
C TRP A 40 -17.26 -1.16 -23.59
N TYR A 41 -18.28 -0.79 -22.80
CA TYR A 41 -19.19 -1.76 -22.20
C TYR A 41 -20.42 -1.98 -23.07
N LYS A 42 -20.66 -3.25 -23.41
CA LYS A 42 -21.98 -3.68 -23.89
C LYS A 42 -22.82 -4.00 -22.67
N ILE A 43 -23.70 -3.07 -22.29
CA ILE A 43 -24.67 -3.27 -21.21
C ILE A 43 -25.79 -4.17 -21.75
N ASN A 44 -25.75 -5.47 -21.40
CA ASN A 44 -26.89 -6.37 -21.56
C ASN A 44 -27.48 -6.62 -20.16
N LYS A 45 -28.81 -6.83 -20.07
CA LYS A 45 -29.58 -7.06 -18.82
C LYS A 45 -28.96 -8.06 -17.84
N MET A 46 -28.10 -8.97 -18.31
CA MET A 46 -27.53 -10.05 -17.50
C MET A 46 -26.05 -9.88 -17.14
N ARG A 47 -25.23 -9.21 -17.96
CA ARG A 47 -23.77 -9.05 -17.77
C ARG A 47 -23.24 -7.83 -18.49
N THR A 48 -22.41 -7.04 -17.80
CA THR A 48 -21.54 -6.04 -18.43
C THR A 48 -20.31 -6.77 -19.02
N ARG A 49 -20.14 -6.72 -20.34
CA ARG A 49 -18.96 -7.28 -21.03
C ARG A 49 -18.23 -6.16 -21.76
N LEU A 50 -16.91 -6.14 -21.63
CA LEU A 50 -16.05 -5.29 -22.42
C LEU A 50 -16.02 -5.76 -23.88
N HIS A 51 -15.85 -4.81 -24.79
CA HIS A 51 -15.53 -5.10 -26.19
C HIS A 51 -14.22 -5.91 -26.28
N PRO A 52 -14.08 -6.86 -27.22
CA PRO A 52 -12.82 -7.58 -27.44
C PRO A 52 -11.65 -6.63 -27.74
N ASP A 53 -11.92 -5.54 -28.47
CA ASP A 53 -10.93 -4.51 -28.81
C ASP A 53 -10.86 -3.37 -27.79
N ALA A 54 -11.40 -3.57 -26.58
CA ALA A 54 -11.35 -2.55 -25.54
C ALA A 54 -9.92 -2.32 -25.07
N ILE A 55 -9.43 -1.09 -25.24
CA ILE A 55 -8.11 -0.66 -24.78
C ILE A 55 -8.31 0.11 -23.47
N PRO A 56 -7.55 -0.22 -22.40
CA PRO A 56 -7.60 0.55 -21.17
C PRO A 56 -7.04 1.96 -21.45
N THR A 57 -7.87 2.97 -21.26
CA THR A 57 -7.50 4.38 -21.47
C THR A 57 -7.44 5.16 -20.15
N ILE A 58 -7.88 4.55 -19.05
CA ILE A 58 -7.88 5.15 -17.72
C ILE A 58 -6.73 4.54 -16.91
N PHE A 59 -5.58 5.21 -16.98
CA PHE A 59 -4.42 4.93 -16.13
C PHE A 59 -4.29 6.03 -15.09
N PHE A 60 -4.20 5.64 -13.82
CA PHE A 60 -3.92 6.58 -12.74
C PHE A 60 -2.39 6.74 -12.66
N GLY A 61 -1.93 7.99 -12.70
CA GLY A 61 -0.52 8.33 -12.68
C GLY A 61 -0.31 9.85 -12.56
N PRO A 62 0.85 10.31 -12.06
CA PRO A 62 1.08 11.73 -11.73
C PRO A 62 0.92 12.70 -12.92
N ASP A 63 1.11 12.21 -14.14
CA ASP A 63 1.19 13.07 -15.33
C ASP A 63 -0.10 13.08 -16.18
N TYR A 64 -1.12 12.28 -15.83
CA TYR A 64 -2.33 12.12 -16.65
C TYR A 64 -3.46 13.06 -16.19
N GLY A 65 -3.18 14.36 -16.21
CA GLY A 65 -4.12 15.43 -15.81
C GLY A 65 -4.65 16.27 -16.96
N LYS A 66 -4.56 15.82 -18.21
CA LYS A 66 -4.84 16.69 -19.36
C LYS A 66 -5.42 15.94 -20.57
N SER A 67 -6.69 15.53 -20.51
CA SER A 67 -7.59 15.40 -21.67
C SER A 67 -9.04 15.16 -21.26
N THR A 68 -9.80 16.26 -21.21
CA THR A 68 -11.21 16.43 -21.65
C THR A 68 -12.22 15.28 -21.48
N SER A 69 -13.10 15.41 -20.48
CA SER A 69 -14.55 15.34 -20.72
C SER A 69 -15.30 16.04 -19.58
N ASN A 70 -16.08 17.04 -19.94
CA ASN A 70 -17.02 17.72 -19.04
C ASN A 70 -18.10 16.74 -18.53
N ASP A 71 -18.68 17.09 -17.39
CA ASP A 71 -19.91 16.54 -16.79
C ASP A 71 -19.80 15.09 -16.25
N THR A 72 -19.60 14.86 -14.96
CA THR A 72 -20.65 15.08 -13.96
C THR A 72 -20.01 14.98 -12.57
N LYS A 73 -19.98 16.10 -11.83
CA LYS A 73 -19.83 16.07 -10.37
C LYS A 73 -21.12 15.50 -9.79
N GLN A 74 -21.22 14.17 -9.74
CA GLN A 74 -22.20 13.56 -8.85
C GLN A 74 -21.64 13.67 -7.44
N ASP A 75 -22.07 14.73 -6.76
CA ASP A 75 -22.11 14.77 -5.30
C ASP A 75 -22.87 13.53 -4.81
N MET A 76 -22.13 12.47 -4.52
CA MET A 76 -22.61 11.32 -3.74
C MET A 76 -22.81 11.81 -2.29
N LYS A 77 -23.88 12.59 -2.06
CA LYS A 77 -24.51 12.76 -0.75
C LYS A 77 -25.14 11.42 -0.34
N SER A 78 -24.28 10.44 -0.06
CA SER A 78 -24.71 9.23 0.64
C SER A 78 -24.98 9.63 2.09
N SER A 79 -26.27 9.83 2.40
CA SER A 79 -26.85 10.04 3.73
C SER A 79 -25.85 9.74 4.86
N GLU A 80 -25.32 10.78 5.48
CA GLU A 80 -24.25 10.70 6.50
C GLU A 80 -24.71 10.00 7.80
N ASP A 81 -26.00 9.70 7.95
CA ASP A 81 -26.60 9.45 9.26
C ASP A 81 -27.12 8.02 9.49
N SER A 82 -26.69 7.03 8.71
CA SER A 82 -26.98 5.64 9.10
C SER A 82 -26.21 5.31 10.39
N PRO A 83 -26.86 4.79 11.45
CA PRO A 83 -26.21 4.42 12.71
C PRO A 83 -25.03 3.45 12.52
N ARG A 84 -25.10 2.60 11.48
CA ARG A 84 -24.04 1.66 11.11
C ARG A 84 -22.79 2.39 10.58
N LYS A 85 -22.95 3.45 9.80
CA LYS A 85 -21.86 4.24 9.20
C LYS A 85 -21.10 5.03 10.27
N LYS A 86 -21.80 5.65 11.23
CA LYS A 86 -21.20 6.32 12.40
C LYS A 86 -20.37 5.37 13.27
N LYS A 87 -20.90 4.19 13.56
CA LYS A 87 -20.19 3.17 14.36
C LYS A 87 -18.90 2.70 13.68
N LEU A 88 -18.95 2.49 12.36
CA LEU A 88 -17.76 2.15 11.58
C LEU A 88 -16.74 3.29 11.58
N HIS A 89 -17.17 4.54 11.38
CA HIS A 89 -16.28 5.69 11.40
C HIS A 89 -15.57 5.84 12.75
N LEU A 90 -16.29 5.73 13.86
CA LEU A 90 -15.71 5.76 15.20
C LEU A 90 -14.67 4.64 15.41
N LYS A 91 -14.96 3.43 14.91
CA LYS A 91 -14.02 2.31 14.99
C LYS A 91 -12.75 2.57 14.15
N ILE A 92 -12.89 3.14 12.96
CA ILE A 92 -11.76 3.52 12.10
C ILE A 92 -10.89 4.57 12.79
N VAL A 93 -11.49 5.63 13.34
CA VAL A 93 -10.76 6.69 14.07
C VAL A 93 -10.00 6.10 15.27
N LYS A 94 -10.66 5.23 16.05
CA LYS A 94 -10.04 4.55 17.19
C LYS A 94 -8.85 3.67 16.76
N LEU A 95 -9.03 2.87 15.71
CA LEU A 95 -7.98 2.01 15.17
C LEU A 95 -6.79 2.83 14.62
N LYS A 96 -7.06 3.95 13.94
CA LYS A 96 -6.00 4.86 13.47
C LYS A 96 -5.17 5.42 14.64
N ALA A 97 -5.82 5.84 15.72
CA ALA A 97 -5.13 6.32 16.92
C ALA A 97 -4.26 5.22 17.57
N GLN A 98 -4.79 3.99 17.68
CA GLN A 98 -4.05 2.84 18.20
C GLN A 98 -2.87 2.44 17.31
N ASN A 99 -3.04 2.45 15.99
CA ASN A 99 -1.94 2.16 15.08
C ASN A 99 -0.82 3.20 15.19
N LYS A 100 -1.15 4.48 15.38
CA LYS A 100 -0.15 5.54 15.60
C LYS A 100 0.70 5.26 16.84
N THR A 101 0.09 4.88 17.96
CA THR A 101 0.84 4.59 19.20
C THR A 101 1.68 3.32 19.10
N LEU A 102 1.18 2.29 18.41
CA LEU A 102 1.94 1.06 18.13
C LEU A 102 3.17 1.36 17.26
N CYS A 103 3.02 2.14 16.19
CA CYS A 103 4.13 2.54 15.34
C CYS A 103 5.22 3.28 16.12
N GLU A 104 4.85 4.22 16.99
CA GLU A 104 5.81 4.92 17.86
C GLU A 104 6.50 3.98 18.84
N THR A 105 5.77 3.01 19.41
CA THR A 105 6.32 2.01 20.33
C THR A 105 7.36 1.13 19.63
N ILE A 106 7.04 0.62 18.45
CA ILE A 106 7.96 -0.17 17.62
C ILE A 106 9.22 0.64 17.29
N ARG A 107 9.07 1.93 16.95
CA ARG A 107 10.21 2.83 16.69
C ARG A 107 11.14 2.94 17.90
N ARG A 108 10.60 3.12 19.11
CA ARG A 108 11.38 3.21 20.35
C ARG A 108 12.09 1.89 20.67
N LEU A 109 11.41 0.75 20.50
CA LEU A 109 12.00 -0.58 20.72
C LEU A 109 13.19 -0.83 19.79
N ARG A 110 13.02 -0.56 18.48
CA ARG A 110 14.11 -0.68 17.50
C ARG A 110 15.31 0.20 17.85
N LEU A 111 15.08 1.41 18.35
CA LEU A 111 16.18 2.30 18.76
C LEU A 111 16.91 1.76 20.00
N LYS A 112 16.18 1.23 20.99
CA LYS A 112 16.77 0.61 22.18
C LYS A 112 17.56 -0.65 21.82
N GLU A 113 17.04 -1.48 20.94
CA GLU A 113 17.69 -2.70 20.47
C GLU A 113 19.01 -2.39 19.76
N LYS A 114 19.02 -1.41 18.85
CA LYS A 114 20.25 -0.93 18.19
C LYS A 114 21.32 -0.48 19.19
N LYS A 115 20.93 0.32 20.19
CA LYS A 115 21.84 0.78 21.25
C LYS A 115 22.40 -0.39 22.08
N ASN A 116 21.56 -1.37 22.40
CA ASN A 116 21.98 -2.55 23.18
C ASN A 116 22.96 -3.42 22.39
N ILE A 117 22.72 -3.61 21.08
CA ILE A 117 23.64 -4.31 20.18
C ILE A 117 25.00 -3.59 20.13
N GLN A 118 24.99 -2.27 20.00
CA GLN A 118 26.21 -1.46 19.99
C GLN A 118 27.01 -1.57 21.30
N ALA A 119 26.35 -1.42 22.45
CA ALA A 119 27.00 -1.55 23.76
C ALA A 119 27.59 -2.95 23.98
N LYS A 120 26.92 -4.01 23.51
CA LYS A 120 27.47 -5.38 23.56
C LYS A 120 28.69 -5.56 22.68
N LYS A 121 28.75 -4.90 21.52
CA LYS A 121 29.92 -4.92 20.64
C LYS A 121 31.11 -4.21 21.29
N GLU A 122 30.91 -3.01 21.83
CA GLU A 122 31.94 -2.23 22.51
C GLU A 122 32.51 -2.96 23.74
N THR A 123 31.65 -3.58 24.54
CA THR A 123 32.09 -4.40 25.69
C THR A 123 32.86 -5.66 25.28
N ASN A 124 32.53 -6.26 24.14
CA ASN A 124 33.29 -7.40 23.61
C ASN A 124 34.66 -6.96 23.06
N GLU A 125 34.71 -5.82 22.36
CA GLU A 125 35.95 -5.20 21.88
C GLU A 125 36.88 -4.81 23.05
N GLN A 126 36.36 -4.19 24.11
CA GLN A 126 37.17 -3.89 25.30
C GLN A 126 37.72 -5.15 25.97
N LYS A 127 36.92 -6.21 26.11
CA LYS A 127 37.36 -7.49 26.69
C LYS A 127 38.45 -8.16 25.84
N THR A 128 38.37 -8.06 24.51
CA THR A 128 39.38 -8.63 23.61
C THR A 128 40.70 -7.83 23.68
N LEU A 129 40.63 -6.50 23.69
CA LEU A 129 41.81 -5.64 23.88
C LEU A 129 42.50 -5.89 25.23
N GLN A 130 41.73 -6.02 26.31
CA GLN A 130 42.27 -6.28 27.65
C GLN A 130 42.98 -7.64 27.75
N LYS A 131 42.50 -8.66 27.02
CA LYS A 131 43.19 -9.96 26.90
C LYS A 131 44.50 -9.86 26.12
N LEU A 132 44.56 -9.05 25.06
CA LEU A 132 45.77 -8.87 24.25
C LEU A 132 46.84 -8.09 25.03
N GLY A 133 46.46 -7.04 25.75
CA GLY A 133 47.40 -6.25 26.58
C GLY A 133 48.10 -7.07 27.65
N ARG A 134 47.40 -8.04 28.28
CA ARG A 134 47.99 -8.97 29.25
C ARG A 134 48.98 -9.97 28.63
N LYS A 135 48.93 -10.20 27.32
CA LYS A 135 49.86 -11.11 26.62
C LYS A 135 51.13 -10.40 26.13
N LEU A 136 51.14 -9.06 26.13
CA LEU A 136 52.20 -8.22 25.59
C LEU A 136 53.08 -7.56 26.67
N LEU A 137 52.74 -7.73 27.94
CA LEU A 137 53.57 -7.29 29.07
C LEU A 137 54.25 -8.53 29.69
N PRO A 138 55.59 -8.64 29.62
CA PRO A 138 56.36 -9.75 30.18
C PRO A 138 56.32 -9.80 31.72
#